data_AF-A0AAD2T7V7-F1
#
_entry.id   AF-A0AAD2T7V7-F1
#
_cell.length_a   1.000
_cell.length_b   1.000
_cell.length_c   1.000
_cell.angle_alpha   90.00
_cell.angle_beta   90.00
_cell.angle_gamma   90.00
#
_symmetry.space_group_name_H-M   'P 1'
#
loop_
_entity.id
_entity.type
_entity.pdbx_description
1 polymer ?
#
loop_
_entity_poly.entity_id
_entity_poly.type
_entity_poly.pdbx_seq_one_letter_code
_entity_poly.pdbx_strand_id
1 'polypeptide(L)'
;MDNIPAAIASGKVVTDLNGALQGIAYGIHRYSGPKPPKGTSHKYRFSIYALDEKLNISPFSTKKRVLSKAKSHILQQGSIYGYFE
;
A
#
# COMPACT_ATOMS: atom_id res chain seq x y z
N MET A 1 -0.59 -10.87 -13.86
CA MET A 1 -0.46 -9.40 -13.81
C MET A 1 0.81 -9.19 -13.01
N ASP A 2 1.93 -9.03 -13.71
CA ASP A 2 3.24 -9.35 -13.12
C ASP A 2 3.96 -8.08 -12.67
N ASN A 3 3.27 -6.94 -12.73
CA ASN A 3 3.80 -5.62 -12.41
C ASN A 3 2.70 -4.72 -11.84
N ILE A 4 3.08 -3.85 -10.91
CA ILE A 4 2.28 -2.73 -10.41
C ILE A 4 2.79 -1.47 -11.13
N PRO A 5 1.95 -0.79 -11.93
CA PRO A 5 2.42 0.34 -12.72
C PRO A 5 2.84 1.52 -11.83
N ALA A 6 3.75 2.33 -12.35
CA ALA A 6 4.09 3.61 -11.74
C ALA A 6 2.89 4.58 -11.81
N ALA A 7 2.91 5.61 -10.96
CA ALA A 7 1.94 6.71 -10.98
C ALA A 7 0.47 6.26 -10.89
N ILE A 8 0.17 5.30 -10.01
CA ILE A 8 -1.20 4.87 -9.72
C ILE A 8 -2.06 6.09 -9.38
N ALA A 9 -3.17 6.25 -10.12
CA ALA A 9 -4.07 7.37 -9.92
C ALA A 9 -4.67 7.37 -8.50
N SER A 10 -4.89 8.57 -7.96
CA SER A 10 -5.67 8.72 -6.73
C SER A 10 -7.12 8.31 -6.96
N GLY A 11 -7.72 7.65 -5.97
CA GLY A 11 -9.10 7.21 -6.06
C GLY A 11 -9.35 5.94 -5.28
N LYS A 12 -10.59 5.78 -4.81
CA LYS A 12 -11.01 4.61 -4.02
C LYS A 12 -10.77 3.30 -4.76
N VAL A 13 -11.06 3.29 -6.07
CA VAL A 13 -10.93 2.13 -6.95
C VAL A 13 -9.87 2.45 -8.00
N VAL A 14 -8.92 1.54 -8.18
CA VAL A 14 -7.89 1.61 -9.22
C VAL A 14 -8.32 0.69 -10.35
N THR A 15 -8.92 1.26 -11.40
CA THR A 15 -9.40 0.51 -12.58
C THR A 15 -8.28 -0.26 -13.25
N ASP A 16 -7.11 0.35 -13.34
CA ASP A 16 -5.93 -0.18 -14.03
C ASP A 16 -5.27 -1.34 -13.27
N LEU A 17 -5.73 -1.61 -12.05
CA LEU A 17 -5.35 -2.74 -11.21
C LEU A 17 -6.55 -3.65 -10.93
N ASN A 18 -7.33 -3.96 -11.96
CA ASN A 18 -8.51 -4.85 -11.90
C ASN A 18 -9.49 -4.50 -10.78
N GLY A 19 -9.70 -3.19 -10.55
CA GLY A 19 -10.59 -2.71 -9.50
C GLY A 19 -10.03 -2.88 -8.08
N ALA A 20 -8.70 -2.87 -7.93
CA ALA A 20 -8.06 -2.83 -6.61
C ALA A 20 -8.56 -1.63 -5.79
N LEU A 21 -8.59 -1.79 -4.47
CA LEU A 21 -9.02 -0.74 -3.55
C LEU A 21 -7.83 -0.06 -2.88
N GLN A 22 -7.83 1.28 -2.84
CA GLN A 22 -6.86 2.05 -2.07
C GLN A 22 -7.41 2.38 -0.68
N GLY A 23 -6.62 2.11 0.36
CA GLY A 23 -6.95 2.44 1.75
C GLY A 23 -6.84 3.94 2.08
N ILE A 24 -6.86 4.25 3.38
CA ILE A 24 -6.54 5.58 3.91
C ILE A 24 -5.19 5.54 4.63
N ALA A 25 -4.35 6.55 4.38
CA ALA A 25 -3.08 6.75 5.05
C ALA A 25 -2.82 8.25 5.22
N TYR A 26 -1.61 8.72 4.87
CA TYR A 26 -1.30 10.15 4.80
C TYR A 26 -1.95 10.75 3.55
N GLY A 27 -3.26 10.96 3.62
CA GLY A 27 -4.13 11.27 2.49
C GLY A 27 -5.17 10.17 2.23
N ILE A 28 -6.27 10.57 1.58
CA ILE A 28 -7.38 9.68 1.22
C ILE A 28 -7.10 9.05 -0.15
N HIS A 29 -7.08 7.71 -0.19
CA HIS A 29 -7.01 6.90 -1.41
C HIS A 29 -5.90 7.29 -2.39
N ARG A 30 -4.66 7.44 -1.88
CA ARG A 30 -3.47 7.69 -2.68
C ARG A 30 -2.19 7.31 -1.94
N TYR A 31 -1.13 7.05 -2.70
CA TYR A 31 0.23 7.13 -2.19
C TYR A 31 0.66 8.59 -2.05
N SER A 32 1.19 8.95 -0.88
CA SER A 32 1.83 10.24 -0.65
C SER A 32 3.31 9.98 -0.42
N GLY A 33 4.13 10.46 -1.37
CA GLY A 33 5.55 10.18 -1.46
C GLY A 33 6.39 10.68 -0.28
N PRO A 34 7.71 10.44 -0.35
CA PRO A 34 8.63 10.87 0.69
C PRO A 34 8.59 12.39 0.90
N LYS A 35 8.57 12.81 2.15
CA LYS A 35 8.69 14.22 2.56
C LYS A 35 9.52 14.31 3.86
N PRO A 36 10.80 13.90 3.83
CA PRO A 36 11.67 14.04 4.98
C PRO A 36 11.90 15.52 5.32
N PRO A 37 12.14 15.85 6.61
CA PRO A 37 12.66 17.16 6.99
C PRO A 37 14.01 17.44 6.31
N LYS A 38 14.25 18.71 5.97
CA LYS A 38 15.50 19.15 5.34
C LYS A 38 16.72 18.71 6.15
N GLY A 39 17.67 18.04 5.49
CA GLY A 39 18.92 17.57 6.11
C GLY A 39 18.77 16.29 6.93
N THR A 40 17.67 15.54 6.75
CA THR A 40 17.47 14.24 7.39
C THR A 40 17.11 13.19 6.34
N SER A 41 17.62 11.97 6.50
CA SER A 41 17.23 10.86 5.64
C SER A 41 16.19 9.98 6.33
N HIS A 42 15.10 9.70 5.64
CA HIS A 42 14.09 8.74 6.10
C HIS A 42 14.20 7.43 5.33
N LYS A 43 14.06 6.31 6.06
CA LYS A 43 13.95 4.96 5.50
C LYS A 43 12.49 4.63 5.21
N TYR A 44 12.14 4.46 3.94
CA TYR A 44 10.80 4.09 3.47
C TYR A 44 10.74 2.59 3.18
N ARG A 45 9.87 1.88 3.89
CA ARG A 45 9.63 0.45 3.69
C ARG A 45 8.41 0.23 2.79
N PHE A 46 8.61 -0.46 1.68
CA PHE A 46 7.52 -0.98 0.84
C PHE A 46 7.36 -2.46 1.13
N SER A 47 6.15 -2.87 1.52
CA SER A 47 5.85 -4.26 1.84
C SER A 47 4.84 -4.83 0.85
N ILE A 48 5.06 -6.07 0.42
CA ILE A 48 4.15 -6.84 -0.42
C ILE A 48 3.72 -8.08 0.37
N TYR A 49 2.44 -8.42 0.28
CA TYR A 49 1.83 -9.58 0.93
C TYR A 49 1.08 -10.38 -0.13
N ALA A 50 1.40 -11.66 -0.27
CA ALA A 50 0.61 -12.61 -1.03
C ALA A 50 -0.44 -13.21 -0.11
N LEU A 51 -1.71 -13.13 -0.50
CA LEU A 51 -2.84 -13.64 0.26
C LEU A 51 -3.50 -14.81 -0.46
N ASP A 52 -4.05 -15.76 0.29
CA ASP A 52 -4.88 -16.85 -0.26
C ASP A 52 -6.30 -16.39 -0.64
N GLU A 53 -6.76 -15.27 -0.08
CA GLU A 53 -8.11 -14.74 -0.30
C GLU A 53 -8.11 -13.22 -0.53
N LYS A 54 -9.07 -12.75 -1.34
CA LYS A 54 -9.39 -11.33 -1.45
C LYS A 54 -10.03 -10.84 -0.16
N LEU A 55 -9.46 -9.79 0.43
CA LEU A 55 -10.02 -9.19 1.64
C LEU A 55 -11.35 -8.48 1.35
N ASN A 56 -12.43 -8.95 1.98
CA ASN A 56 -13.68 -8.20 2.07
C ASN A 56 -13.54 -7.09 3.13
N ILE A 57 -13.06 -5.92 2.71
CA ILE A 57 -12.76 -4.79 3.59
C ILE A 57 -13.13 -3.45 2.94
N SER A 58 -13.57 -2.51 3.76
CA SER A 58 -13.89 -1.15 3.30
C SER A 58 -12.65 -0.43 2.79
N PRO A 59 -12.73 0.32 1.67
CA PRO A 59 -11.63 1.17 1.19
C PRO A 59 -11.29 2.30 2.16
N PHE A 60 -12.18 2.64 3.10
CA PHE A 60 -11.89 3.63 4.14
C PHE A 60 -11.03 3.05 5.29
N SER A 61 -10.46 1.86 5.10
CA SER A 61 -9.66 1.19 6.12
C SER A 61 -8.22 1.70 6.14
N THR A 62 -7.66 1.79 7.35
CA THR A 62 -6.25 2.11 7.57
C THR A 62 -5.36 0.88 7.38
N LYS A 63 -4.06 1.09 7.22
CA LYS A 63 -3.05 0.03 7.17
C LYS A 63 -3.20 -0.99 8.31
N LYS A 64 -3.44 -0.52 9.55
CA LYS A 64 -3.60 -1.40 10.73
C LYS A 64 -4.76 -2.38 10.54
N ARG A 65 -5.90 -1.91 10.05
CA ARG A 65 -7.09 -2.75 9.83
C ARG A 65 -6.89 -3.74 8.69
N VAL A 66 -6.26 -3.30 7.59
CA VAL A 66 -5.91 -4.19 6.47
C VAL A 66 -5.02 -5.32 6.94
N LEU A 67 -3.93 -5.00 7.66
CA LEU A 67 -2.99 -6.02 8.15
C LEU A 67 -3.62 -6.96 9.19
N SER A 68 -4.49 -6.43 10.06
CA SER A 68 -5.21 -7.27 11.01
C SER A 68 -6.12 -8.29 10.33
N LYS A 69 -6.81 -7.90 9.25
CA LYS A 69 -7.67 -8.79 8.47
C LYS A 69 -6.84 -9.75 7.61
N ALA A 70 -5.72 -9.29 7.06
CA ALA A 70 -4.83 -10.09 6.22
C ALA A 70 -4.06 -11.17 7.00
N LYS A 71 -3.82 -10.99 8.31
CA LYS A 71 -2.86 -11.80 9.09
C LYS A 71 -3.02 -13.32 8.92
N SER A 72 -4.25 -13.84 8.91
CA SER A 72 -4.53 -15.28 8.76
C SER A 72 -4.45 -15.79 7.32
N HIS A 73 -4.36 -14.87 6.35
CA HIS A 73 -4.41 -15.14 4.91
C HIS A 73 -3.05 -14.98 4.23
N ILE A 74 -2.01 -14.51 4.94
CA ILE A 74 -0.69 -14.25 4.36
C ILE A 74 0.01 -15.58 4.07
N LEU A 75 0.20 -15.88 2.79
CA LEU A 75 1.00 -17.00 2.29
C LEU A 75 2.49 -16.64 2.24
N GLN A 76 2.80 -15.42 1.83
CA GLN A 76 4.18 -14.91 1.72
C GLN A 76 4.22 -13.40 1.92
N GLN A 77 5.36 -12.90 2.37
CA GLN A 77 5.61 -11.46 2.49
C GLN A 77 7.02 -11.11 2.03
N GLY A 78 7.17 -9.92 1.46
CA GLY A 78 8.44 -9.35 1.05
C GLY A 78 8.50 -7.88 1.43
N SER A 79 9.71 -7.32 1.51
CA SER A 79 9.87 -5.89 1.69
C SER A 79 11.14 -5.38 1.04
N ILE A 80 11.06 -4.19 0.48
CA ILE A 80 12.21 -3.41 0.04
C ILE A 80 12.27 -2.10 0.82
N TYR A 81 13.44 -1.48 0.81
CA TYR A 81 13.68 -0.22 1.49
C TYR A 81 14.28 0.77 0.52
N GLY A 82 13.76 2.00 0.54
CA GLY A 82 14.36 3.16 -0.11
C GLY A 82 14.71 4.21 0.93
N TYR A 83 15.69 5.05 0.61
CA TYR A 83 16.09 6.18 1.43
C TYR A 83 15.88 7.46 0.62
N PHE A 84 15.37 8.51 1.28
CA PHE A 84 15.18 9.82 0.66
C PHE A 84 15.50 10.91 1.69
N GLU A 85 16.10 12.00 1.23
CA GLU A 85 16.56 13.17 2.01
C GLU A 85 15.81 14.44 1.61
#